data_AF-A0AAW0QSI2-F1
#
_entry.id   AF-A0AAW0QSI2-F1
#
_cell.length_a   1.000
_cell.length_b   1.000
_cell.length_c   1.000
_cell.angle_alpha   90.00
_cell.angle_beta   90.00
_cell.angle_gamma   90.00
#
_symmetry.space_group_name_H-M   'P 1'
#
loop_
_entity.id
_entity.type
_entity.pdbx_description
1 polymer ?
#
loop_
_entity_poly.entity_id
_entity_poly.type
_entity_poly.pdbx_seq_one_letter_code
_entity_poly.pdbx_strand_id
1 'polypeptide(L)'
;MFIPDAPDWFRQSGITALIYDPRITRLSDWQPRNDIDPLKQAEDYHDALTFLAVQPMVDWSRIVYWGFPFSGSIALAAAALDKRAAGVIMGNKPLWIPIIAENGTNPAGFCIGSEKEDFDRILKAKALTPSFNTNKAIQTYYRVISWQPFGLMSHVSPMPVMILTAASDQVSLPED
;
A
#
# COMPACT_ATOMS: atom_id res chain seq x y z
N MET A 1 2.62 -3.72 5.72
CA MET A 1 2.56 -5.15 6.08
C MET A 1 3.72 -5.84 5.38
N PHE A 2 4.66 -6.41 6.13
CA PHE A 2 5.75 -7.20 5.57
C PHE A 2 5.19 -8.60 5.29
N ILE A 3 5.33 -9.12 4.07
CA ILE A 3 4.98 -10.51 3.72
C ILE A 3 6.31 -11.26 3.68
N PRO A 4 6.70 -11.95 4.78
CA PRO A 4 8.07 -12.44 4.96
C PRO A 4 8.55 -13.37 3.86
N ASP A 5 7.63 -14.19 3.33
CA ASP A 5 7.95 -15.24 2.36
C ASP A 5 7.79 -14.77 0.90
N ALA A 6 7.23 -13.58 0.67
CA ALA A 6 7.02 -13.06 -0.68
C ALA A 6 8.32 -12.98 -1.52
N PRO A 7 9.46 -12.51 -0.99
CA PRO A 7 10.72 -12.50 -1.75
C PRO A 7 11.11 -13.89 -2.25
N ASP A 8 10.94 -14.92 -1.41
CA ASP A 8 11.29 -16.29 -1.75
C ASP A 8 10.36 -16.85 -2.83
N TRP A 9 9.05 -16.57 -2.76
CA TRP A 9 8.09 -16.97 -3.80
C TRP A 9 8.39 -16.33 -5.14
N PHE A 10 8.69 -15.03 -5.18
CA PHE A 10 9.04 -14.33 -6.41
C PHE A 10 10.34 -14.88 -7.01
N ARG A 11 11.37 -15.07 -6.16
CA ARG A 11 12.65 -15.65 -6.61
C ARG A 11 12.46 -17.05 -7.20
N GLN A 12 11.68 -17.92 -6.55
CA GLN A 12 11.41 -19.28 -7.06
C GLN A 12 10.63 -19.28 -8.37
N SER A 13 9.84 -18.23 -8.62
CA SER A 13 9.06 -18.04 -9.84
C SER A 13 9.84 -17.33 -10.96
N GLY A 14 11.12 -17.01 -10.75
CA GLY A 14 11.95 -16.28 -11.73
C GLY A 14 11.57 -14.81 -11.86
N ILE A 15 10.94 -14.21 -10.84
CA ILE A 15 10.51 -12.82 -10.82
C ILE A 15 11.47 -12.01 -9.95
N THR A 16 12.10 -10.99 -10.53
CA THR A 16 12.87 -9.99 -9.77
C THR A 16 11.89 -9.06 -9.05
N ALA A 17 11.93 -9.03 -7.72
CA ALA A 17 11.06 -8.19 -6.90
C ALA A 17 11.87 -7.16 -6.11
N LEU A 18 11.47 -5.89 -6.19
CA LEU A 18 11.94 -4.83 -5.28
C LEU A 18 10.91 -4.67 -4.16
N ILE A 19 11.31 -5.01 -2.94
CA ILE A 19 10.50 -4.80 -1.74
C ILE A 19 11.25 -3.77 -0.89
N TYR A 20 10.58 -2.66 -0.61
CA TYR A 20 11.16 -1.54 0.15
C TYR A 20 10.19 -1.08 1.23
N ASP A 21 10.74 -0.52 2.30
CA ASP A 21 9.92 0.21 3.26
C ASP A 21 9.52 1.54 2.59
N PRO A 22 8.23 1.93 2.57
CA PRO A 22 7.84 3.25 2.08
C PRO A 22 8.65 4.35 2.78
N ARG A 23 8.81 5.52 2.13
CA ARG A 23 9.47 6.69 2.74
C ARG A 23 9.01 6.88 4.18
N ILE A 24 9.86 7.46 5.03
CA ILE A 24 9.61 7.77 6.46
C ILE A 24 9.24 6.59 7.38
N THR A 25 9.21 5.36 6.86
CA THR A 25 8.91 4.15 7.63
C THR A 25 10.14 3.29 7.78
N ARG A 26 10.27 2.64 8.95
CA ARG A 26 11.31 1.63 9.26
C ARG A 26 12.71 2.06 8.80
N LEU A 27 13.29 1.41 7.79
CA LEU A 27 14.67 1.67 7.34
C LEU A 27 14.79 2.78 6.30
N SER A 28 13.68 3.16 5.65
CA SER A 28 13.70 4.23 4.66
C SER A 28 13.78 5.59 5.34
N ASP A 29 14.65 6.46 4.83
CA ASP A 29 14.88 7.81 5.33
C ASP A 29 13.68 8.74 5.08
N TRP A 30 13.84 10.01 5.49
CA TRP A 30 12.90 11.15 5.54
C TRP A 30 12.36 11.52 6.91
N GLN A 31 11.99 12.80 7.03
CA GLN A 31 11.37 13.44 8.18
C GLN A 31 10.15 14.29 7.75
N PRO A 32 9.13 14.42 8.59
CA PRO A 32 8.96 13.77 9.90
C PRO A 32 8.68 12.26 9.77
N ARG A 33 9.22 11.43 10.69
CA ARG A 33 8.96 9.98 10.72
C ARG A 33 7.46 9.69 10.85
N ASN A 34 6.98 8.66 10.14
CA ASN A 34 5.61 8.15 10.22
C ASN A 34 4.48 9.15 9.88
N ASP A 35 4.77 10.22 9.14
CA ASP A 35 3.79 11.10 8.45
C ASP A 35 3.35 10.59 7.05
N ILE A 36 2.51 9.56 7.01
CA ILE A 36 2.14 8.89 5.76
C ILE A 36 1.44 9.86 4.80
N ASP A 37 1.98 9.98 3.60
CA ASP A 37 1.43 10.75 2.48
C ASP A 37 1.25 9.83 1.25
N PRO A 38 0.01 9.47 0.89
CA PRO A 38 -0.26 8.58 -0.25
C PRO A 38 0.21 9.12 -1.60
N LEU A 39 0.15 10.45 -1.82
CA LEU A 39 0.60 11.06 -3.06
C LEU A 39 2.11 10.90 -3.20
N LYS A 40 2.83 11.17 -2.11
CA LYS A 40 4.29 11.00 -2.07
C LYS A 40 4.71 9.53 -2.19
N GLN A 41 3.94 8.61 -1.63
CA GLN A 41 4.19 7.19 -1.84
C GLN A 41 3.89 6.75 -3.28
N ALA A 42 2.97 7.39 -4.00
CA ALA A 42 2.76 7.14 -5.42
C ALA A 42 3.95 7.65 -6.27
N GLU A 43 4.55 8.79 -5.92
CA GLU A 43 5.82 9.26 -6.52
C GLU A 43 6.95 8.21 -6.29
N ASP A 44 7.03 7.61 -5.10
CA ASP A 44 8.03 6.57 -4.81
C ASP A 44 7.91 5.35 -5.75
N TYR A 45 6.70 5.00 -6.21
CA TYR A 45 6.52 3.92 -7.19
C TYR A 45 7.15 4.29 -8.56
N HIS A 46 7.13 5.56 -8.95
CA HIS A 46 7.74 6.04 -10.20
C HIS A 46 9.26 6.00 -10.12
N ASP A 47 9.81 6.35 -8.95
CA ASP A 47 11.25 6.27 -8.68
C ASP A 47 11.73 4.82 -8.59
N ALA A 48 10.96 3.95 -7.91
CA ALA A 48 11.23 2.51 -7.83
C ALA A 48 11.22 1.85 -9.21
N LEU A 49 10.28 2.23 -10.09
CA LEU A 49 10.26 1.77 -11.48
C LEU A 49 11.52 2.22 -12.21
N THR A 50 11.89 3.49 -12.08
CA THR A 50 13.08 4.06 -12.73
C THR A 50 14.34 3.33 -12.29
N PHE A 51 14.47 3.03 -11.00
CA PHE A 51 15.57 2.25 -10.45
C PHE A 51 15.61 0.82 -11.00
N LEU A 52 14.47 0.13 -11.07
CA LEU A 52 14.39 -1.23 -11.62
C LEU A 52 14.69 -1.28 -13.13
N ALA A 53 14.21 -0.29 -13.88
CA ALA A 53 14.34 -0.22 -15.33
C ALA A 53 15.80 -0.13 -15.81
N VAL A 54 16.72 0.35 -14.96
CA VAL A 54 18.15 0.42 -15.28
C VAL A 54 18.95 -0.80 -14.85
N GLN A 55 18.33 -1.78 -14.17
CA GLN A 55 19.04 -2.98 -13.73
C GLN A 55 19.25 -3.94 -14.92
N PRO A 56 20.47 -4.46 -15.14
CA PRO A 56 20.78 -5.28 -16.31
C PRO A 56 20.03 -6.63 -16.34
N MET A 57 19.54 -7.09 -15.18
CA MET A 57 18.79 -8.34 -15.02
C MET A 57 17.26 -8.17 -15.14
N VAL A 58 16.78 -6.95 -15.37
CA VAL A 58 15.35 -6.62 -15.41
C VAL A 58 14.96 -6.23 -16.83
N ASP A 59 13.95 -6.89 -17.38
CA ASP A 59 13.28 -6.42 -18.60
C ASP A 59 12.35 -5.25 -18.22
N TRP A 60 12.79 -4.03 -18.54
CA TRP A 60 12.06 -2.80 -18.20
C TRP A 60 10.64 -2.76 -18.76
N SER A 61 10.38 -3.48 -19.87
CA SER A 61 9.05 -3.53 -20.51
C SER A 61 8.03 -4.40 -19.76
N ARG A 62 8.46 -5.10 -18.70
CA ARG A 62 7.64 -6.05 -17.93
C ARG A 62 7.50 -5.70 -16.45
N ILE A 63 7.87 -4.48 -16.06
CA ILE A 63 7.78 -4.05 -14.66
C ILE A 63 6.31 -3.84 -14.28
N VAL A 64 5.86 -4.49 -13.21
CA VAL A 64 4.49 -4.43 -12.70
C VAL A 64 4.50 -3.83 -11.29
N TYR A 65 3.52 -2.98 -10.99
CA TYR A 65 3.31 -2.52 -9.62
C TYR A 65 2.51 -3.52 -8.80
N TRP A 66 2.91 -3.69 -7.54
CA TRP A 66 2.25 -4.60 -6.61
C TRP A 66 1.99 -3.94 -5.26
N GLY A 67 0.84 -4.24 -4.65
CA GLY A 67 0.47 -3.71 -3.34
C GLY A 67 -0.70 -4.45 -2.68
N PHE A 68 -0.93 -4.20 -1.39
CA PHE A 68 -1.99 -4.77 -0.56
C PHE A 68 -2.68 -3.65 0.24
N PRO A 69 -3.97 -3.78 0.54
CA PRO A 69 -5.05 -2.88 0.10
C PRO A 69 -4.67 -1.40 0.05
N PHE A 70 -4.09 -0.84 1.12
CA PHE A 70 -3.64 0.56 1.16
C PHE A 70 -2.53 0.85 0.13
N SER A 71 -1.44 0.06 0.08
CA SER A 71 -0.40 0.24 -0.95
C SER A 71 -0.88 -0.17 -2.33
N GLY A 72 -1.91 -1.03 -2.42
CA GLY A 72 -2.59 -1.32 -3.68
C GLY A 72 -3.27 -0.08 -4.27
N SER A 73 -3.96 0.72 -3.44
CA SER A 73 -4.57 1.98 -3.89
C SER A 73 -3.53 3.00 -4.38
N ILE A 74 -2.36 3.01 -3.75
CA ILE A 74 -1.22 3.86 -4.13
C ILE A 74 -0.61 3.37 -5.45
N ALA A 75 -0.43 2.06 -5.62
CA ALA A 75 0.05 1.45 -6.86
C ALA A 75 -0.88 1.76 -8.05
N LEU A 76 -2.20 1.70 -7.84
CA LEU A 76 -3.17 2.09 -8.87
C LEU A 76 -3.07 3.57 -9.23
N ALA A 77 -2.95 4.45 -8.24
CA ALA A 77 -2.77 5.88 -8.49
C ALA A 77 -1.44 6.18 -9.20
N ALA A 78 -0.37 5.48 -8.84
CA ALA A 78 0.92 5.58 -9.52
C ALA A 78 0.79 5.16 -10.99
N ALA A 79 0.14 4.04 -11.29
CA ALA A 79 -0.11 3.55 -12.65
C ALA A 79 -1.07 4.42 -13.47
N ALA A 80 -1.98 5.14 -12.81
CA ALA A 80 -2.82 6.13 -13.47
C ALA A 80 -1.96 7.25 -14.09
N LEU A 81 -0.87 7.63 -13.43
CA LEU A 81 0.02 8.72 -13.82
C LEU A 81 1.26 8.27 -14.62
N ASP A 82 1.78 7.06 -14.36
CA ASP A 82 2.96 6.51 -15.02
C ASP A 82 2.60 5.30 -15.88
N LYS A 83 2.71 5.49 -17.20
CA LYS A 83 2.38 4.46 -18.22
C LYS A 83 3.54 3.53 -18.56
N ARG A 84 4.69 3.69 -17.91
CA ARG A 84 5.83 2.79 -18.09
C ARG A 84 5.60 1.42 -17.44
N ALA A 85 4.76 1.35 -16.40
CA ALA A 85 4.41 0.07 -15.80
C ALA A 85 3.58 -0.78 -16.78
N ALA A 86 3.91 -2.07 -16.86
CA ALA A 86 3.24 -3.04 -17.71
C ALA A 86 1.90 -3.52 -17.13
N GLY A 87 1.65 -3.26 -15.85
CA GLY A 87 0.46 -3.71 -15.15
C GLY A 87 0.44 -3.31 -13.69
N VAL A 88 -0.70 -3.53 -13.04
CA VAL A 88 -0.86 -3.44 -11.58
C VAL A 88 -1.52 -4.70 -11.03
N ILE A 89 -0.96 -5.25 -9.97
CA ILE A 89 -1.56 -6.33 -9.20
C ILE A 89 -1.82 -5.81 -7.79
N MET A 90 -3.05 -5.91 -7.30
CA MET A 90 -3.35 -5.56 -5.92
C MET A 90 -4.05 -6.70 -5.18
N GLY A 91 -3.65 -6.90 -3.93
CA GLY A 91 -4.35 -7.74 -2.98
C GLY A 91 -5.37 -6.92 -2.18
N ASN A 92 -6.61 -7.39 -2.20
CA ASN A 92 -7.84 -6.81 -1.66
C ASN A 92 -8.16 -5.43 -2.26
N LYS A 93 -9.42 -5.02 -2.19
CA LYS A 93 -9.85 -3.68 -2.65
C LYS A 93 -9.32 -2.60 -1.69
N PRO A 94 -9.26 -1.31 -2.12
CA PRO A 94 -8.85 -0.22 -1.23
C PRO A 94 -9.68 -0.21 0.07
N LEU A 95 -9.01 -0.01 1.19
CA LEU A 95 -9.66 0.15 2.49
C LEU A 95 -10.36 1.52 2.58
N TRP A 96 -11.62 1.54 2.99
CA TRP A 96 -12.36 2.77 3.31
C TRP A 96 -12.22 3.11 4.80
N ILE A 97 -11.82 4.35 5.11
CA ILE A 97 -11.84 4.88 6.47
C ILE A 97 -12.95 5.94 6.52
N PRO A 98 -14.13 5.64 7.10
CA PRO A 98 -15.22 6.62 7.16
C PRO A 98 -14.79 7.90 7.89
N ILE A 99 -15.35 9.07 7.58
CA ILE A 99 -15.01 10.29 8.34
C ILE A 99 -15.61 10.24 9.75
N ILE A 100 -16.80 9.64 9.84
CA ILE A 100 -17.52 9.34 11.07
C ILE A 100 -18.20 7.98 10.83
N ALA A 101 -17.92 6.97 11.66
CA ALA A 101 -18.62 5.69 11.67
C ALA A 101 -20.08 5.90 12.11
N GLU A 102 -20.96 4.92 11.84
CA GLU A 102 -22.39 5.04 12.14
C GLU A 102 -22.70 5.34 13.62
N ASN A 103 -21.78 4.98 14.52
CA ASN A 103 -21.84 5.28 15.95
C ASN A 103 -21.31 6.68 16.33
N GLY A 104 -21.05 7.56 15.37
CA GLY A 104 -20.62 8.93 15.61
C GLY A 104 -19.11 9.10 15.87
N THR A 105 -18.30 8.07 15.65
CA THR A 105 -16.87 8.10 15.95
C THR A 105 -16.01 8.38 14.72
N ASN A 106 -14.91 9.13 14.84
CA ASN A 106 -14.01 9.40 13.70
C ASN A 106 -12.91 8.33 13.62
N PRO A 107 -12.97 7.32 12.74
CA PRO A 107 -12.00 6.22 12.68
C PRO A 107 -10.55 6.65 12.37
N ALA A 108 -10.30 7.91 11.97
CA ALA A 108 -8.97 8.52 11.96
C ALA A 108 -8.42 8.84 13.38
N GLY A 109 -9.10 8.40 14.44
CA GLY A 109 -8.57 8.28 15.79
C GLY A 109 -8.79 6.92 16.44
N PHE A 110 -8.64 5.76 15.75
CA PHE A 110 -9.22 4.51 16.31
C PHE A 110 -8.23 3.40 16.66
N CYS A 111 -7.97 3.34 17.98
CA CYS A 111 -8.13 2.13 18.80
C CYS A 111 -9.27 2.29 19.83
N ILE A 112 -10.37 2.99 19.49
CA ILE A 112 -11.55 3.10 20.36
C ILE A 112 -12.74 2.40 19.70
N GLY A 113 -12.70 1.08 19.56
CA GLY A 113 -13.73 0.32 18.82
C GLY A 113 -13.15 -0.60 17.77
N SER A 114 -11.82 -0.63 17.61
CA SER A 114 -11.17 -1.85 17.17
C SER A 114 -11.53 -2.95 18.16
N GLU A 115 -12.17 -4.00 17.66
CA GLU A 115 -12.30 -5.21 18.45
C GLU A 115 -10.90 -5.73 18.81
N LYS A 116 -10.81 -6.51 19.89
CA LYS A 116 -9.55 -7.04 20.43
C LYS A 116 -8.65 -7.66 19.35
N GLU A 117 -9.26 -8.24 18.30
CA GLU A 117 -8.59 -8.88 17.18
C GLU A 117 -7.75 -7.94 16.30
N ASP A 118 -8.18 -6.72 16.03
CA ASP A 118 -7.40 -5.78 15.22
C ASP A 118 -6.19 -5.26 15.98
N PHE A 119 -6.35 -5.06 17.29
CA PHE A 119 -5.23 -4.76 18.17
C PHE A 119 -4.23 -5.93 18.22
N ASP A 120 -4.73 -7.17 18.29
CA ASP A 120 -3.90 -8.38 18.25
C ASP A 120 -3.14 -8.52 16.91
N ARG A 121 -3.74 -8.12 15.77
CA ARG A 121 -3.05 -8.08 14.47
C ARG A 121 -1.90 -7.08 14.46
N ILE A 122 -2.11 -5.87 15.00
CA ILE A 122 -1.06 -4.84 15.12
C ILE A 122 0.05 -5.29 16.06
N LEU A 123 -0.30 -5.89 17.20
CA LEU A 123 0.69 -6.44 18.15
C LEU A 123 1.50 -7.59 17.53
N LYS A 124 0.86 -8.51 16.81
CA LYS A 124 1.55 -9.57 16.05
C LYS A 124 2.51 -8.98 15.02
N ALA A 125 2.09 -7.94 14.29
CA ALA A 125 2.97 -7.25 13.33
C ALA A 125 4.19 -6.63 14.03
N LYS A 126 4.01 -6.00 15.19
CA LYS A 126 5.11 -5.45 16.00
C LYS A 126 6.04 -6.55 16.55
N ALA A 127 5.50 -7.70 16.93
CA ALA A 127 6.30 -8.84 17.38
C ALA A 127 7.17 -9.43 16.25
N LEU A 128 6.60 -9.57 15.04
CA LEU A 128 7.32 -10.03 13.85
C LEU A 128 8.30 -8.97 13.32
N THR A 129 8.04 -7.70 13.61
CA THR A 129 8.81 -6.58 13.10
C THR A 129 9.05 -5.54 14.19
N PRO A 130 10.10 -5.69 15.00
CA PRO A 130 10.36 -4.80 16.13
C PRO A 130 10.58 -3.32 15.73
N SER A 131 11.07 -3.08 14.51
CA SER A 131 11.24 -1.73 13.96
C SER A 131 9.92 -1.09 13.48
N PHE A 132 8.81 -1.83 13.51
CA PHE A 132 7.50 -1.30 13.14
C PHE A 132 7.00 -0.32 14.22
N ASN A 133 6.88 0.94 13.84
CA ASN A 133 6.33 1.97 14.71
C ASN A 133 4.80 2.03 14.57
N THR A 134 4.11 1.84 15.69
CA THR A 134 2.66 1.91 15.77
C THR A 134 2.15 3.35 15.69
N ASN A 135 2.92 4.33 16.17
CA ASN A 135 2.54 5.73 16.15
C ASN A 135 2.58 6.31 14.73
N LYS A 136 1.71 7.30 14.46
CA LYS A 136 1.61 8.05 13.21
C LYS A 136 1.56 9.54 13.50
N ALA A 137 2.08 10.37 12.60
CA ALA A 137 1.96 11.82 12.75
C ALA A 137 0.51 12.25 12.58
N ILE A 138 0.06 13.30 13.28
CA ILE A 138 -1.33 13.77 13.15
C ILE A 138 -1.66 14.23 11.72
N GLN A 139 -0.65 14.72 10.99
CA GLN A 139 -0.78 15.15 9.60
C GLN A 139 -1.13 14.00 8.65
N THR A 140 -0.76 12.75 8.99
CA THR A 140 -1.16 11.55 8.25
C THR A 140 -2.66 11.47 8.09
N TYR A 141 -3.42 11.81 9.13
CA TYR A 141 -4.87 11.73 9.09
C TYR A 141 -5.46 12.69 8.06
N TYR A 142 -4.97 13.93 8.03
CA TYR A 142 -5.40 14.90 7.03
C TYR A 142 -5.10 14.41 5.60
N ARG A 143 -3.90 13.87 5.37
CA ARG A 143 -3.47 13.40 4.05
C ARG A 143 -4.23 12.17 3.58
N VAL A 144 -4.50 11.23 4.47
CA VAL A 144 -5.27 10.01 4.17
C VAL A 144 -6.75 10.34 3.96
N ILE A 145 -7.35 11.23 4.75
CA ILE A 145 -8.75 11.67 4.54
C ILE A 145 -8.89 12.41 3.20
N SER A 146 -7.88 13.20 2.82
CA SER A 146 -7.86 13.92 1.55
C SER A 146 -7.53 13.02 0.35
N TRP A 147 -7.16 11.75 0.58
CA TRP A 147 -6.78 10.83 -0.47
C TRP A 147 -8.01 10.31 -1.22
N GLN A 148 -8.14 10.73 -2.48
CA GLN A 148 -9.23 10.30 -3.37
C GLN A 148 -8.66 9.60 -4.62
N PRO A 149 -8.17 8.36 -4.49
CA PRO A 149 -7.53 7.64 -5.60
C PRO A 149 -8.50 7.34 -6.74
N PHE A 150 -9.81 7.31 -6.48
CA PHE A 150 -10.82 6.90 -7.44
C PHE A 150 -10.98 7.86 -8.62
N GLY A 151 -10.71 9.16 -8.42
CA GLY A 151 -10.67 10.14 -9.51
C GLY A 151 -9.59 9.82 -10.57
N LEU A 152 -8.59 9.01 -10.20
CA LEU A 152 -7.52 8.59 -11.09
C LEU A 152 -7.82 7.26 -11.82
N MET A 153 -8.85 6.50 -11.41
CA MET A 153 -9.08 5.13 -11.91
C MET A 153 -9.43 5.09 -13.39
N SER A 154 -10.18 6.07 -13.88
CA SER A 154 -10.46 6.21 -15.32
C SER A 154 -9.20 6.36 -16.16
N HIS A 155 -8.12 6.86 -15.56
CA HIS A 155 -6.84 7.06 -16.23
C HIS A 155 -5.96 5.82 -16.19
N VAL A 156 -6.29 4.76 -15.44
CA VAL A 156 -5.46 3.53 -15.39
C VAL A 156 -5.48 2.82 -16.74
N SER A 157 -6.64 2.79 -17.42
CA SER A 157 -6.77 2.28 -18.78
C SER A 157 -5.74 2.93 -19.72
N PRO A 158 -5.07 2.16 -20.61
CA PRO A 158 -5.34 0.77 -20.98
C PRO A 158 -4.53 -0.27 -20.18
N MET A 159 -3.89 0.11 -19.07
CA MET A 159 -2.99 -0.78 -18.33
C MET A 159 -3.75 -2.00 -17.76
N PRO A 160 -3.24 -3.23 -17.92
CA PRO A 160 -3.81 -4.41 -17.27
C PRO A 160 -3.82 -4.29 -15.74
N VAL A 161 -4.95 -4.64 -15.12
CA VAL A 161 -5.13 -4.63 -13.66
C VAL A 161 -5.66 -5.98 -13.19
N MET A 162 -5.06 -6.52 -12.14
CA MET A 162 -5.53 -7.72 -11.43
C MET A 162 -5.82 -7.37 -9.97
N ILE A 163 -7.07 -7.62 -9.53
CA ILE A 163 -7.51 -7.41 -8.14
C ILE A 163 -7.80 -8.78 -7.53
N LEU A 164 -7.15 -9.09 -6.41
CA LEU A 164 -7.28 -10.34 -5.68
C LEU A 164 -7.94 -10.09 -4.32
N THR A 165 -9.25 -10.29 -4.20
CA THR A 165 -9.96 -10.06 -2.93
C THR A 165 -10.28 -11.38 -2.23
N ALA A 166 -9.90 -11.51 -0.96
CA ALA A 166 -10.24 -12.69 -0.16
C ALA A 166 -11.75 -12.72 0.16
N ALA A 167 -12.41 -13.86 -0.06
CA ALA A 167 -13.86 -14.01 0.14
C ALA A 167 -14.32 -13.77 1.60
N SER A 168 -13.40 -13.91 2.56
CA SER A 168 -13.66 -13.71 3.99
C SER A 168 -12.83 -12.56 4.56
N ASP A 169 -12.48 -11.57 3.72
CA ASP A 169 -11.81 -10.36 4.20
C ASP A 169 -12.73 -9.60 5.17
N GLN A 170 -12.22 -9.34 6.38
CA GLN A 170 -12.91 -8.59 7.44
C GLN A 170 -12.38 -7.16 7.59
N VAL A 171 -11.33 -6.81 6.84
CA VAL A 171 -10.68 -5.50 6.89
C VAL A 171 -11.10 -4.68 5.68
N SER A 172 -11.13 -5.26 4.49
CA SER A 172 -11.62 -4.60 3.27
C SER A 172 -12.66 -5.51 2.63
N LEU A 173 -13.94 -5.19 2.84
CA LEU A 173 -15.02 -6.12 2.53
C LEU A 173 -15.08 -6.40 1.01
N PRO A 174 -15.44 -7.61 0.57
CA PRO A 174 -15.53 -7.93 -0.86
C PRO A 174 -16.48 -7.02 -1.66
N GLU A 175 -17.54 -6.54 -1.01
CA GLU A 175 -18.58 -5.66 -1.56
C GLU A 175 -18.18 -4.19 -1.72
N ASP A 176 -17.14 -3.73 -1.01
CA ASP A 176 -16.64 -2.34 -1.01
C ASP A 176 -15.96 -1.90 -2.32
#